data_AF-A0A371PVX3-F1
#
_entry.id   AF-A0A371PVX3-F1
#
_cell.length_a   1.000
_cell.length_b   1.000
_cell.length_c   1.000
_cell.angle_alpha   90.00
_cell.angle_beta   90.00
_cell.angle_gamma   90.00
#
_symmetry.space_group_name_H-M   'P 1'
#
loop_
_entity.id
_entity.type
_entity.pdbx_description
1 polymer ?
#
loop_
_entity_poly.entity_id
_entity_poly.type
_entity_poly.pdbx_seq_one_letter_code
_entity_poly.pdbx_strand_id
1 'polypeptide(L)'
;MARRSLAARRFAAVGAAAVLLGQLLGGLPAAAQTSALPGSAFPLVLDVDLTPNPVCSGAVHGRVQVYDPAAAKAGATVEWRVRAGEEQLAGGRLAMAANVGTAEFSIPFDRVPAAETALQVDARIAASSGGHASGRYGKVWRDTIRRGCNPVRVASVGDSVVWGQGLDHDQKFPYLTGQLLGRETGRGVQHMDYSISGAVLDAPELPAGNDDAACLRTTEKQDPDGDGEMEFGEVTQQMPDVFCQLEKAGAQARAGGYGLDLVVINGCINDLDPFFGIGVGITPGSKNLPEAVKRECSGIGAAAENPAKDVPYFSGAKVGYGGRGMQAAIEKAHSLPGRPKVIVADFYYALSRSSSPIPVRTCSTPGVAGARLTSCKSALGSVAERYEQYTQLANAAYHQAAAAANKASKEGPYATAADGLFTVDNALLTRDSKVWNTPVTDPAFPLRTRACPELSATPVQCLSAAVGHPDIEGARQYADAFLLNPSVREWFHLPRQGPRARLNVPEKAHVGSEVPMSVTVDGKPPAVGYRYHWYFGDGTQRETNEAAVTHVYDREGPWLSRLVMTGQDGRKVLVEAAGAITAN
;
A
#
# COMPACT_ATOMS: atom_id res chain seq x y z
N MET A 1 -42.87 20.51 26.05
CA MET A 1 -43.33 19.28 25.36
C MET A 1 -42.71 19.30 23.96
N ALA A 2 -41.54 18.74 23.72
CA ALA A 2 -41.20 17.31 23.61
C ALA A 2 -41.47 16.70 22.20
N ARG A 3 -40.36 16.37 21.53
CA ARG A 3 -40.11 15.23 20.61
C ARG A 3 -40.79 15.19 19.23
N ARG A 4 -39.95 15.33 18.19
CA ARG A 4 -39.82 14.56 16.92
C ARG A 4 -38.81 15.35 16.06
N SER A 5 -37.76 14.84 15.42
CA SER A 5 -37.35 13.49 15.04
C SER A 5 -35.83 13.50 14.81
N LEU A 6 -35.08 12.75 15.62
CA LEU A 6 -33.63 12.52 15.52
C LEU A 6 -33.30 11.24 14.72
N ALA A 7 -34.24 10.76 13.89
CA ALA A 7 -34.17 9.43 13.27
C ALA A 7 -33.45 9.39 11.90
N ALA A 8 -33.06 10.53 11.31
CA ALA A 8 -32.53 10.56 9.95
C ALA A 8 -30.99 10.40 9.82
N ARG A 9 -30.22 10.27 10.92
CA ARG A 9 -28.74 10.19 10.87
C ARG A 9 -28.15 8.84 11.33
N ARG A 10 -28.96 7.79 11.47
CA ARG A 10 -28.52 6.52 12.10
C ARG A 10 -28.53 5.26 11.21
N PHE A 11 -28.59 5.41 9.89
CA PHE A 11 -28.68 4.26 8.97
C PHE A 11 -27.51 4.07 7.98
N ALA A 12 -26.45 4.88 8.04
CA ALA A 12 -25.31 4.72 7.13
C ALA A 12 -24.15 3.84 7.66
N ALA A 13 -24.05 3.61 8.97
CA ALA A 13 -22.88 2.95 9.58
C ALA A 13 -23.01 1.42 9.79
N VAL A 14 -24.17 0.82 9.50
CA VAL A 14 -24.44 -0.59 9.83
C VAL A 14 -24.29 -1.53 8.62
N GLY A 15 -24.23 -0.99 7.40
CA GLY A 15 -24.12 -1.78 6.17
C GLY A 15 -22.71 -2.33 5.88
N ALA A 16 -21.67 -1.51 6.04
CA ALA A 16 -20.30 -1.90 5.67
C ALA A 16 -19.69 -2.98 6.60
N ALA A 17 -20.05 -2.91 7.88
CA ALA A 17 -19.67 -3.89 8.90
C ALA A 17 -20.21 -5.30 8.63
N ALA A 18 -21.45 -5.40 8.15
CA ALA A 18 -22.10 -6.66 7.83
C ALA A 18 -21.60 -7.26 6.52
N VAL A 19 -21.08 -6.43 5.60
CA VAL A 19 -20.41 -6.89 4.37
C VAL A 19 -19.05 -7.51 4.70
N LEU A 20 -18.26 -6.88 5.57
CA LEU A 20 -17.01 -7.46 6.09
C LEU A 20 -17.27 -8.77 6.86
N LEU A 21 -18.25 -8.82 7.77
CA LEU A 21 -18.59 -10.07 8.48
C LEU A 21 -19.18 -11.14 7.54
N GLY A 22 -19.97 -10.75 6.54
CA GLY A 22 -20.55 -11.68 5.56
C GLY A 22 -19.49 -12.29 4.65
N GLN A 23 -18.51 -11.48 4.23
CA GLN A 23 -17.37 -11.90 3.43
C GLN A 23 -16.34 -12.71 4.24
N LEU A 24 -16.14 -12.39 5.54
CA LEU A 24 -15.26 -13.14 6.45
C LEU A 24 -15.86 -14.46 6.97
N LEU A 25 -17.18 -14.67 6.88
CA LEU A 25 -17.88 -15.83 7.47
C LEU A 25 -18.63 -16.71 6.45
N GLY A 26 -18.35 -16.58 5.14
CA GLY A 26 -18.97 -17.44 4.11
C GLY A 26 -20.50 -17.29 4.03
N GLY A 27 -21.05 -16.17 4.48
CA GLY A 27 -22.47 -15.88 4.39
C GLY A 27 -22.80 -15.26 3.04
N LEU A 28 -23.81 -15.79 2.34
CA LEU A 28 -24.38 -15.15 1.14
C LEU A 28 -24.57 -13.65 1.38
N PRO A 29 -24.20 -12.79 0.41
CA PRO A 29 -24.26 -11.35 0.59
C PRO A 29 -25.70 -10.97 0.90
N ALA A 30 -25.93 -10.42 2.10
CA ALA A 30 -27.15 -9.69 2.36
C ALA A 30 -27.20 -8.61 1.29
N ALA A 31 -28.21 -8.67 0.41
CA ALA A 31 -28.44 -7.74 -0.67
C ALA A 31 -28.33 -6.32 -0.10
N ALA A 32 -27.15 -5.70 -0.27
CA ALA A 32 -26.99 -4.29 -0.07
C ALA A 32 -27.93 -3.70 -1.10
N GLN A 33 -29.06 -3.17 -0.62
CA GLN A 33 -30.03 -2.50 -1.45
C GLN A 33 -29.24 -1.55 -2.34
N THR A 34 -29.40 -1.73 -3.65
CA THR A 34 -28.96 -0.84 -4.71
C THR A 34 -29.65 0.50 -4.56
N SER A 35 -29.41 1.23 -3.47
CA SER A 35 -29.38 2.68 -3.58
C SER A 35 -28.12 2.97 -4.37
N ALA A 36 -28.30 3.44 -5.60
CA ALA A 36 -27.20 3.90 -6.43
C ALA A 36 -26.34 4.85 -5.58
N LEU A 37 -25.17 4.37 -5.16
CA LEU A 37 -24.15 5.22 -4.59
C LEU A 37 -23.86 6.27 -5.66
N PRO A 38 -23.85 7.57 -5.32
CA PRO A 38 -23.82 8.62 -6.33
C PRO A 38 -22.56 8.47 -7.17
N GLY A 39 -22.71 7.93 -8.38
CA GLY A 39 -21.68 8.02 -9.40
C GLY A 39 -21.44 9.50 -9.67
N SER A 40 -20.19 9.90 -9.83
CA SER A 40 -19.88 11.26 -10.27
C SER A 40 -20.64 11.53 -11.59
N ALA A 41 -21.02 12.78 -11.86
CA ALA A 41 -21.74 13.19 -13.08
C ALA A 41 -20.83 13.92 -14.08
N PHE A 42 -19.51 13.71 -13.97
CA PHE A 42 -18.50 14.54 -14.64
C PHE A 42 -17.35 13.71 -15.20
N PRO A 43 -16.61 14.28 -16.16
CA PRO A 43 -15.20 14.10 -16.42
C PRO A 43 -14.36 13.38 -15.36
N LEU A 44 -13.88 12.15 -15.53
CA LEU A 44 -12.82 11.62 -14.64
C LEU A 44 -11.50 11.55 -15.38
N VAL A 45 -10.47 12.21 -14.85
CA VAL A 45 -9.08 12.00 -15.29
C VAL A 45 -8.61 10.70 -14.66
N LEU A 46 -8.29 9.71 -15.49
CA LEU A 46 -7.83 8.39 -15.05
C LEU A 46 -6.36 8.42 -14.67
N ASP A 47 -5.56 8.89 -15.61
CA ASP A 47 -4.11 8.86 -15.54
C ASP A 47 -3.52 10.04 -16.31
N VAL A 48 -2.37 10.49 -15.84
CA VAL A 48 -1.57 11.52 -16.48
C VAL A 48 -0.13 11.04 -16.49
N ASP A 49 0.29 10.57 -17.65
CA ASP A 49 1.64 10.06 -17.86
C ASP A 49 2.54 11.21 -18.31
N LEU A 50 3.55 11.52 -17.49
CA LEU A 50 4.60 12.49 -17.77
C LEU A 50 5.96 11.80 -18.00
N THR A 51 5.99 10.47 -18.16
CA THR A 51 7.22 9.68 -18.20
C THR A 51 7.71 9.39 -19.63
N PRO A 52 9.04 9.34 -19.87
CA PRO A 52 10.12 9.85 -19.01
C PRO A 52 10.41 11.32 -19.34
N ASN A 53 10.19 12.25 -18.40
CA ASN A 53 10.64 13.63 -18.61
C ASN A 53 11.37 14.17 -17.38
N PRO A 54 12.69 13.91 -17.25
CA PRO A 54 13.51 14.86 -16.50
C PRO A 54 13.33 16.22 -17.20
N VAL A 55 12.80 17.21 -16.47
CA VAL A 55 12.62 18.56 -17.01
C VAL A 55 13.96 19.29 -17.00
N CYS A 56 14.95 18.70 -17.67
CA CYS A 56 16.33 19.18 -17.78
C CYS A 56 16.43 20.28 -18.83
N SER A 57 15.82 20.01 -19.98
CA SER A 57 15.84 20.84 -21.18
C SER A 57 14.69 20.39 -22.06
N GLY A 58 14.03 21.33 -22.74
CA GLY A 58 12.93 21.00 -23.63
C GLY A 58 11.58 20.88 -22.92
N ALA A 59 10.54 20.70 -23.72
CA ALA A 59 9.18 20.70 -23.22
C ALA A 59 8.85 19.41 -22.45
N VAL A 60 7.96 19.51 -21.48
CA VAL A 60 7.39 18.33 -20.82
C VAL A 60 6.29 17.80 -21.72
N HIS A 61 6.48 16.59 -22.21
CA HIS A 61 5.46 15.87 -22.95
C HIS A 61 4.63 15.05 -21.99
N GLY A 62 3.32 15.03 -22.21
CA GLY A 62 2.42 14.29 -21.36
C GLY A 62 1.25 13.73 -22.13
N ARG A 63 0.60 12.75 -21.51
CA ARG A 63 -0.63 12.14 -22.00
C ARG A 63 -1.65 12.14 -20.88
N VAL A 64 -2.86 12.61 -21.16
CA VAL A 64 -4.00 12.53 -20.25
C VAL A 64 -4.99 11.51 -20.78
N GLN A 65 -5.47 10.64 -19.88
CA GLN A 65 -6.57 9.74 -20.14
C GLN A 65 -7.81 10.18 -19.37
N VAL A 66 -8.94 10.27 -20.07
CA VAL A 66 -10.21 10.73 -19.53
C VAL A 66 -11.27 9.65 -19.70
N TYR A 67 -11.96 9.32 -18.62
CA TYR A 67 -13.03 8.32 -18.58
C TYR A 67 -14.40 8.97 -18.42
N ASP A 68 -15.26 8.74 -19.42
CA ASP A 68 -16.68 9.10 -19.37
C ASP A 68 -17.52 8.28 -20.39
N PRO A 69 -18.06 7.12 -19.96
CA PRO A 69 -18.92 6.28 -20.80
C PRO A 69 -20.19 6.99 -21.28
N ALA A 70 -20.76 7.89 -20.46
CA ALA A 70 -21.96 8.63 -20.83
C ALA A 70 -21.67 9.65 -21.93
N ALA A 71 -20.54 10.36 -21.83
CA ALA A 71 -20.07 11.25 -22.89
C ALA A 71 -19.77 10.47 -24.18
N ALA A 72 -19.14 9.30 -24.08
CA ALA A 72 -18.86 8.44 -25.23
C ALA A 72 -20.14 8.01 -25.95
N LYS A 73 -21.14 7.51 -25.19
CA LYS A 73 -22.45 7.12 -25.73
C LYS A 73 -23.20 8.28 -26.38
N ALA A 74 -23.05 9.49 -25.85
CA ALA A 74 -23.69 10.69 -26.39
C ALA A 74 -22.90 11.35 -27.54
N GLY A 75 -21.71 10.85 -27.88
CA GLY A 75 -20.79 11.52 -28.82
C GLY A 75 -20.39 12.93 -28.35
N ALA A 76 -20.36 13.15 -27.02
CA ALA A 76 -20.09 14.45 -26.43
C ALA A 76 -18.60 14.79 -26.47
N THR A 77 -18.31 16.09 -26.38
CA THR A 77 -16.93 16.58 -26.25
C THR A 77 -16.62 16.88 -24.79
N VAL A 78 -15.46 16.42 -24.33
CA VAL A 78 -14.89 16.76 -23.03
C VAL A 78 -13.85 17.86 -23.18
N GLU A 79 -13.89 18.85 -22.30
CA GLU A 79 -12.83 19.84 -22.13
C GLU A 79 -11.97 19.43 -20.93
N TRP A 80 -10.65 19.44 -21.10
CA TRP A 80 -9.68 19.10 -20.04
C TRP A 80 -8.58 20.15 -19.99
N ARG A 81 -7.94 20.27 -18.83
CA ARG A 81 -6.86 21.25 -18.62
C ARG A 81 -5.84 20.76 -17.60
N VAL A 82 -4.61 21.23 -17.77
CA VAL A 82 -3.47 21.06 -16.87
C VAL A 82 -3.14 22.42 -16.29
N ARG A 83 -3.11 22.53 -14.96
CA ARG A 83 -2.91 23.78 -14.23
C ARG A 83 -1.78 23.69 -13.23
N ALA A 84 -1.04 24.78 -13.07
CA ALA A 84 -0.14 25.02 -11.95
C ALA A 84 -0.66 26.23 -11.17
N GLY A 85 -1.31 25.98 -10.03
CA GLY A 85 -2.11 26.99 -9.34
C GLY A 85 -3.28 27.47 -10.21
N GLU A 86 -3.36 28.79 -10.43
CA GLU A 86 -4.37 29.41 -11.29
C GLU A 86 -3.98 29.41 -12.78
N GLU A 87 -2.70 29.18 -13.10
CA GLU A 87 -2.21 29.21 -14.48
C GLU A 87 -2.54 27.90 -15.21
N GLN A 88 -3.20 28.00 -16.36
CA GLN A 88 -3.40 26.86 -17.26
C GLN A 88 -2.17 26.67 -18.16
N LEU A 89 -1.43 25.58 -17.93
CA LEU A 89 -0.21 25.25 -18.67
C LEU A 89 -0.53 24.57 -20.01
N ALA A 90 -1.52 23.67 -20.02
CA ALA A 90 -1.99 22.97 -21.20
C ALA A 90 -3.50 22.66 -21.08
N GLY A 91 -4.12 22.22 -22.15
CA GLY A 91 -5.53 21.84 -22.16
C GLY A 91 -6.05 21.63 -23.57
N GLY A 92 -7.25 21.08 -23.68
CA GLY A 92 -7.82 20.77 -24.98
C GLY A 92 -9.26 20.30 -24.90
N ARG A 93 -9.77 19.94 -26.08
CA ARG A 93 -11.09 19.33 -26.26
C ARG A 93 -10.91 17.95 -26.86
N LEU A 94 -11.65 16.98 -26.35
CA LEU A 94 -11.59 15.58 -26.72
C LEU A 94 -12.99 15.11 -27.10
N ALA A 95 -13.20 14.74 -28.36
CA ALA A 95 -14.42 14.08 -28.78
C ALA A 95 -14.41 12.64 -28.25
N MET A 96 -15.36 12.29 -27.38
CA MET A 96 -15.40 10.97 -26.77
C MET A 96 -15.96 9.94 -27.75
N ALA A 97 -15.08 9.18 -28.38
CA ALA A 97 -15.44 8.07 -29.29
C ALA A 97 -15.45 6.69 -28.60
N ALA A 98 -14.89 6.60 -27.40
CA ALA A 98 -14.84 5.40 -26.55
C ALA A 98 -14.93 5.82 -25.08
N ASN A 99 -15.17 4.86 -24.17
CA ASN A 99 -15.31 5.13 -22.74
C ASN A 99 -14.08 5.84 -22.15
N VAL A 100 -12.89 5.54 -22.69
CA VAL A 100 -11.65 6.25 -22.40
C VAL A 100 -11.22 7.03 -23.63
N GLY A 101 -11.05 8.34 -23.47
CA GLY A 101 -10.40 9.20 -24.45
C GLY A 101 -8.97 9.50 -24.01
N THR A 102 -8.06 9.62 -24.97
CA THR A 102 -6.65 9.97 -24.73
C THR A 102 -6.30 11.26 -25.45
N ALA A 103 -5.57 12.16 -24.80
CA ALA A 103 -5.01 13.35 -25.43
C ALA A 103 -3.55 13.55 -25.03
N GLU A 104 -2.72 13.96 -25.98
CA GLU A 104 -1.33 14.35 -25.73
C GLU A 104 -1.21 15.85 -25.50
N PHE A 105 -0.20 16.25 -24.75
CA PHE A 105 0.11 17.65 -24.50
C PHE A 105 1.60 17.90 -24.35
N SER A 106 1.96 19.18 -24.44
CA SER A 106 3.31 19.66 -24.25
C SER A 106 3.28 20.93 -23.40
N ILE A 107 4.12 21.00 -22.37
CA ILE A 107 4.36 22.20 -21.58
C ILE A 107 5.75 22.74 -21.98
N PRO A 108 5.83 23.90 -22.66
CA PRO A 108 7.10 24.52 -23.00
C PRO A 108 8.00 24.70 -21.78
N PHE A 109 9.31 24.47 -21.93
CA PHE A 109 10.28 24.50 -20.82
C PHE A 109 10.24 25.79 -20.00
N ASP A 110 10.10 26.93 -20.69
CA ASP A 110 10.01 28.28 -20.12
C ASP A 110 8.75 28.51 -19.27
N ARG A 111 7.72 27.67 -19.44
CA ARG A 111 6.51 27.65 -18.61
C ARG A 111 6.57 26.67 -17.44
N VAL A 112 7.56 25.76 -17.42
CA VAL A 112 7.71 24.84 -16.27
C VAL A 112 8.26 25.61 -15.07
N PRO A 113 7.64 25.53 -13.87
CA PRO A 113 8.14 26.19 -12.67
C PRO A 113 9.56 25.75 -12.26
N ALA A 114 10.38 26.69 -11.80
CA ALA A 114 11.72 26.39 -11.29
C ALA A 114 11.69 25.69 -9.91
N ALA A 115 10.70 26.04 -9.08
CA ALA A 115 10.42 25.39 -7.81
C ALA A 115 9.36 24.31 -7.97
N GLU A 116 9.36 23.32 -7.07
CA GLU A 116 8.32 22.30 -7.01
C GLU A 116 6.94 22.96 -6.87
N THR A 117 6.06 22.72 -7.83
CA THR A 117 4.74 23.34 -7.91
C THR A 117 3.69 22.27 -8.13
N ALA A 118 2.56 22.37 -7.42
CA ALA A 118 1.45 21.45 -7.58
C ALA A 118 0.85 21.56 -8.99
N LEU A 119 0.77 20.41 -9.67
CA LEU A 119 0.11 20.21 -10.94
C LEU A 119 -1.30 19.66 -10.70
N GLN A 120 -2.29 20.21 -11.38
CA GLN A 120 -3.69 19.81 -11.27
C GLN A 120 -4.25 19.53 -12.66
N VAL A 121 -4.89 18.38 -12.84
CA VAL A 121 -5.55 18.00 -14.08
C VAL A 121 -7.01 17.67 -13.80
N ASP A 122 -7.92 18.35 -14.48
CA ASP A 122 -9.36 18.15 -14.34
C ASP A 122 -10.06 18.25 -15.69
N ALA A 123 -11.27 17.67 -15.77
CA ALA A 123 -12.05 17.59 -17.00
C ALA A 123 -13.54 17.86 -16.75
N ARG A 124 -14.25 18.34 -17.78
CA ARG A 124 -15.70 18.60 -17.77
C ARG A 124 -16.33 18.32 -19.13
N ILE A 125 -17.64 18.08 -19.16
CA ILE A 125 -18.40 18.14 -20.40
C ILE A 125 -18.31 19.56 -20.97
N ALA A 126 -17.90 19.67 -22.23
CA ALA A 126 -17.74 20.95 -22.89
C ALA A 126 -19.10 21.51 -23.33
N ALA A 127 -19.21 22.83 -23.46
CA ALA A 127 -20.40 23.45 -24.05
C ALA A 127 -20.58 22.98 -25.50
N SER A 128 -21.84 22.76 -25.91
CA SER A 128 -22.19 22.37 -27.28
C SER A 128 -22.75 23.57 -28.07
N SER A 129 -22.60 23.53 -29.39
CA SER A 129 -23.15 24.54 -30.30
C SER A 129 -24.69 24.62 -30.26
N GLY A 130 -25.36 23.59 -29.76
CA GLY A 130 -26.82 23.52 -29.55
C GLY A 130 -27.31 24.12 -28.23
N GLY A 131 -26.53 25.01 -27.58
CA GLY A 131 -26.98 25.77 -26.40
C GLY A 131 -26.91 25.03 -25.06
N HIS A 132 -26.29 23.85 -24.98
CA HIS A 132 -26.07 23.19 -23.69
C HIS A 132 -24.87 23.83 -22.98
N ALA A 133 -25.10 24.30 -21.75
CA ALA A 133 -24.06 24.88 -20.91
C ALA A 133 -22.97 23.84 -20.59
N SER A 134 -21.74 24.31 -20.38
CA SER A 134 -20.64 23.44 -19.94
C SER A 134 -20.97 22.78 -18.59
N GLY A 135 -20.53 21.54 -18.42
CA GLY A 135 -20.56 20.86 -17.13
C GLY A 135 -19.62 21.50 -16.10
N ARG A 136 -19.60 20.93 -14.89
CA ARG A 136 -18.59 21.30 -13.88
C ARG A 136 -17.34 20.48 -14.08
N TYR A 137 -16.19 21.05 -13.72
CA TYR A 137 -14.96 20.29 -13.60
C TYR A 137 -15.11 19.22 -12.53
N GLY A 138 -14.72 18.00 -12.87
CA GLY A 138 -14.79 16.82 -12.03
C GLY A 138 -13.69 16.77 -10.97
N LYS A 139 -13.38 15.55 -10.53
CA LYS A 139 -12.28 15.29 -9.61
C LYS A 139 -10.96 15.74 -10.22
N VAL A 140 -10.12 16.35 -9.39
CA VAL A 140 -8.78 16.82 -9.77
C VAL A 140 -7.77 15.69 -9.54
N TRP A 141 -7.07 15.29 -10.59
CA TRP A 141 -5.84 14.52 -10.52
C TRP A 141 -4.67 15.44 -10.16
N ARG A 142 -3.73 14.98 -9.34
CA ARG A 142 -2.67 15.80 -8.75
C ARG A 142 -1.30 15.14 -8.89
N ASP A 143 -0.29 15.99 -9.04
CA ASP A 143 1.14 15.65 -8.98
C ASP A 143 1.94 16.94 -8.70
N THR A 144 3.25 16.89 -8.80
CA THR A 144 4.14 18.05 -8.79
C THR A 144 4.97 18.12 -10.06
N ILE A 145 5.34 19.34 -10.43
CA ILE A 145 6.24 19.59 -11.55
C ILE A 145 7.33 20.58 -11.14
N ARG A 146 8.54 20.37 -11.64
CA ARG A 146 9.71 21.21 -11.38
C ARG A 146 10.74 21.07 -12.49
N ARG A 147 11.43 22.17 -12.83
CA ARG A 147 12.68 22.10 -13.63
C ARG A 147 13.78 21.37 -12.86
N GLY A 148 14.45 20.43 -13.52
CA GLY A 148 15.59 19.72 -12.96
C GLY A 148 16.01 18.49 -13.77
N CYS A 149 17.32 18.23 -13.80
CA CYS A 149 17.89 17.13 -14.59
C CYS A 149 18.03 15.82 -13.83
N ASN A 150 17.90 15.86 -12.51
CA ASN A 150 18.20 14.73 -11.64
C ASN A 150 17.14 14.56 -10.54
N PRO A 151 15.88 14.25 -10.88
CA PRO A 151 14.88 13.92 -9.86
C PRO A 151 15.25 12.63 -9.15
N VAL A 152 14.81 12.46 -7.90
CA VAL A 152 14.80 11.15 -7.22
C VAL A 152 13.80 10.27 -7.95
N ARG A 153 14.30 9.19 -8.57
CA ARG A 153 13.48 8.23 -9.33
C ARG A 153 13.13 7.04 -8.45
N VAL A 154 11.85 6.91 -8.15
CA VAL A 154 11.30 5.84 -7.33
C VAL A 154 10.44 4.93 -8.18
N ALA A 155 10.72 3.64 -8.19
CA ALA A 155 9.79 2.64 -8.71
C ALA A 155 9.08 1.95 -7.54
N SER A 156 7.77 1.72 -7.65
CA SER A 156 7.04 0.84 -6.74
C SER A 156 6.60 -0.44 -7.43
N VAL A 157 6.80 -1.56 -6.75
CA VAL A 157 6.36 -2.88 -7.16
C VAL A 157 5.77 -3.58 -5.93
N GLY A 158 4.81 -4.46 -6.12
CA GLY A 158 4.15 -5.18 -5.04
C GLY A 158 2.66 -5.30 -5.25
N ASP A 159 2.01 -5.61 -4.14
CA ASP A 159 0.59 -5.89 -4.08
C ASP A 159 -0.25 -4.65 -3.72
N SER A 160 -1.43 -4.89 -3.16
CA SER A 160 -2.40 -3.88 -2.77
C SER A 160 -1.89 -2.92 -1.69
N VAL A 161 -0.90 -3.33 -0.88
CA VAL A 161 -0.26 -2.47 0.11
C VAL A 161 0.47 -1.34 -0.61
N VAL A 162 1.41 -1.69 -1.49
CA VAL A 162 2.22 -0.71 -2.24
C VAL A 162 1.38 0.05 -3.26
N TRP A 163 0.40 -0.61 -3.89
CA TRP A 163 -0.57 0.04 -4.77
C TRP A 163 -1.36 1.12 -4.05
N GLY A 164 -1.55 1.02 -2.74
CA GLY A 164 -2.31 2.00 -1.97
C GLY A 164 -3.76 2.04 -2.44
N GLN A 165 -4.44 0.89 -2.46
CA GLN A 165 -5.77 0.78 -3.02
C GLN A 165 -6.76 1.75 -2.35
N GLY A 166 -7.40 2.58 -3.17
CA GLY A 166 -8.26 3.67 -2.69
C GLY A 166 -7.54 5.00 -2.46
N LEU A 167 -6.26 5.14 -2.79
CA LEU A 167 -5.54 6.40 -2.74
C LEU A 167 -5.36 6.99 -4.14
N ASP A 168 -5.37 8.31 -4.22
CA ASP A 168 -4.87 9.01 -5.41
C ASP A 168 -3.35 8.83 -5.51
N HIS A 169 -2.81 8.89 -6.72
CA HIS A 169 -1.38 8.70 -6.98
C HIS A 169 -0.49 9.54 -6.06
N ASP A 170 -0.84 10.82 -5.86
CA ASP A 170 -0.10 11.77 -5.01
C ASP A 170 -0.17 11.48 -3.50
N GLN A 171 -0.96 10.47 -3.09
CA GLN A 171 -1.20 10.10 -1.70
C GLN A 171 -0.61 8.73 -1.35
N LYS A 172 -0.13 7.97 -2.34
CA LYS A 172 0.48 6.66 -2.11
C LYS A 172 1.82 6.82 -1.39
N PHE A 173 2.12 5.94 -0.44
CA PHE A 173 3.36 6.09 0.35
C PHE A 173 4.67 5.99 -0.45
N PRO A 174 4.78 5.22 -1.56
CA PRO A 174 6.00 5.24 -2.37
C PRO A 174 6.22 6.61 -3.04
N TYR A 175 5.14 7.24 -3.52
CA TYR A 175 5.16 8.59 -4.06
C TYR A 175 5.56 9.62 -2.99
N LEU A 176 4.91 9.58 -1.82
CA LEU A 176 5.22 10.46 -0.69
C LEU A 176 6.67 10.29 -0.21
N THR A 177 7.17 9.06 -0.17
CA THR A 177 8.59 8.77 0.15
C THR A 177 9.52 9.45 -0.86
N GLY A 178 9.22 9.33 -2.16
CA GLY A 178 9.96 10.02 -3.22
C GLY A 178 9.92 11.54 -3.08
N GLN A 179 8.77 12.12 -2.74
CA GLN A 179 8.64 13.57 -2.50
C GLN A 179 9.50 14.03 -1.32
N LEU A 180 9.44 13.31 -0.20
CA LEU A 180 10.24 13.60 0.98
C LEU A 180 11.74 13.53 0.69
N LEU A 181 12.19 12.50 -0.03
CA LEU A 181 13.58 12.37 -0.46
C LEU A 181 13.98 13.47 -1.44
N GLY A 182 13.12 13.80 -2.41
CA GLY A 182 13.33 14.92 -3.34
C GLY A 182 13.59 16.23 -2.59
N ARG A 183 12.74 16.55 -1.60
CA ARG A 183 12.89 17.75 -0.77
C ARG A 183 14.18 17.76 0.03
N GLU A 184 14.49 16.67 0.73
CA GLU A 184 15.69 16.58 1.59
C GLU A 184 16.99 16.58 0.78
N THR A 185 16.98 16.06 -0.44
CA THR A 185 18.13 16.09 -1.37
C THR A 185 18.18 17.36 -2.24
N GLY A 186 17.15 18.20 -2.20
CA GLY A 186 16.98 19.34 -3.10
C GLY A 186 16.66 18.99 -4.56
N ARG A 187 16.45 17.70 -4.87
CA ARG A 187 16.09 17.16 -6.19
C ARG A 187 14.58 17.32 -6.45
N GLY A 188 14.14 17.06 -7.68
CA GLY A 188 12.72 16.79 -7.96
C GLY A 188 12.36 15.35 -7.59
N VAL A 189 11.13 14.92 -7.86
CA VAL A 189 10.69 13.52 -7.75
C VAL A 189 10.16 13.03 -9.09
N GLN A 190 10.34 11.74 -9.36
CA GLN A 190 9.64 11.01 -10.40
C GLN A 190 9.29 9.63 -9.86
N HIS A 191 8.00 9.34 -9.72
CA HIS A 191 7.51 8.05 -9.26
C HIS A 191 6.92 7.26 -10.42
N MET A 192 7.28 5.98 -10.53
CA MET A 192 6.71 5.05 -11.51
C MET A 192 6.09 3.89 -10.74
N ASP A 193 4.77 3.75 -10.83
CA ASP A 193 4.03 2.73 -10.09
C ASP A 193 3.73 1.53 -10.98
N TYR A 194 4.34 0.40 -10.65
CA TYR A 194 4.10 -0.89 -11.30
C TYR A 194 3.45 -1.90 -10.36
N SER A 195 3.26 -1.54 -9.09
CA SER A 195 2.52 -2.39 -8.15
C SER A 195 1.13 -2.68 -8.71
N ILE A 196 0.45 -3.73 -8.25
CA ILE A 196 -0.94 -4.06 -8.60
C ILE A 196 -1.58 -4.81 -7.44
N SER A 197 -2.80 -4.45 -7.08
CA SER A 197 -3.57 -5.25 -6.11
C SER A 197 -3.72 -6.69 -6.60
N GLY A 198 -3.49 -7.65 -5.70
CA GLY A 198 -3.48 -9.09 -6.04
C GLY A 198 -2.11 -9.66 -6.38
N ALA A 199 -1.07 -8.83 -6.53
CA ALA A 199 0.24 -9.33 -6.90
C ALA A 199 0.76 -10.38 -5.93
N VAL A 200 1.15 -11.54 -6.45
CA VAL A 200 1.91 -12.55 -5.71
C VAL A 200 3.40 -12.24 -5.79
N LEU A 201 4.18 -12.73 -4.82
CA LEU A 201 5.62 -12.50 -4.80
C LEU A 201 6.32 -13.19 -5.98
N ASP A 202 5.88 -14.38 -6.33
CA ASP A 202 6.40 -15.13 -7.47
C ASP A 202 5.35 -16.14 -7.96
N ALA A 203 4.97 -16.05 -9.24
CA ALA A 203 4.09 -16.99 -9.91
C ALA A 203 4.88 -17.86 -10.90
N PRO A 204 5.46 -19.00 -10.50
CA PRO A 204 6.39 -19.74 -11.36
C PRO A 204 5.79 -20.38 -12.61
N GLU A 205 4.47 -20.52 -12.65
CA GLU A 205 3.73 -20.98 -13.83
C GLU A 205 3.29 -19.81 -14.73
N LEU A 206 3.42 -18.56 -14.26
CA LEU A 206 2.95 -17.35 -14.92
C LEU A 206 3.98 -16.21 -14.69
N PRO A 207 5.03 -16.09 -15.54
CA PRO A 207 5.26 -16.81 -16.79
C PRO A 207 5.93 -18.18 -16.56
N ALA A 208 5.49 -19.18 -17.33
CA ALA A 208 5.98 -20.55 -17.23
C ALA A 208 7.52 -20.63 -17.22
N GLY A 209 8.06 -21.22 -16.16
CA GLY A 209 9.50 -21.43 -16.02
C GLY A 209 10.28 -20.22 -15.51
N ASN A 210 9.60 -19.22 -14.90
CA ASN A 210 10.22 -18.00 -14.37
C ASN A 210 10.95 -17.16 -15.44
N ASP A 211 10.48 -17.18 -16.70
CA ASP A 211 11.00 -16.28 -17.74
C ASP A 211 10.39 -14.87 -17.58
N ASP A 212 10.91 -14.08 -16.63
CA ASP A 212 10.42 -12.72 -16.34
C ASP A 212 10.31 -11.85 -17.63
N ALA A 213 11.15 -12.08 -18.64
CA ALA A 213 11.13 -11.32 -19.89
C ALA A 213 9.88 -11.60 -20.75
N ALA A 214 9.23 -12.74 -20.56
CA ALA A 214 7.95 -13.06 -21.17
C ALA A 214 6.85 -12.09 -20.74
N CYS A 215 6.92 -11.54 -19.51
CA CYS A 215 5.92 -10.58 -18.99
C CYS A 215 5.86 -9.27 -19.79
N LEU A 216 6.89 -8.94 -20.58
CA LEU A 216 6.88 -7.76 -21.45
C LEU A 216 6.01 -7.94 -22.71
N ARG A 217 5.67 -9.19 -23.04
CA ARG A 217 4.95 -9.59 -24.26
C ARG A 217 3.56 -10.16 -23.97
N THR A 218 3.25 -10.46 -22.72
CA THR A 218 1.96 -10.99 -22.30
C THR A 218 1.13 -9.91 -21.59
N THR A 219 -0.06 -9.63 -22.12
CA THR A 219 -1.13 -8.93 -21.39
C THR A 219 -2.02 -10.01 -20.79
N GLU A 220 -1.70 -10.47 -19.58
CA GLU A 220 -2.53 -11.49 -18.94
C GLU A 220 -3.79 -10.89 -18.32
N LYS A 221 -4.86 -11.68 -18.34
CA LYS A 221 -6.14 -11.35 -17.75
C LYS A 221 -6.06 -11.58 -16.24
N GLN A 222 -6.85 -10.85 -15.46
CA GLN A 222 -7.05 -11.07 -14.00
C GLN A 222 -7.76 -12.39 -13.65
N ASP A 223 -7.71 -13.34 -14.57
CA ASP A 223 -8.34 -14.66 -14.56
C ASP A 223 -7.47 -15.55 -15.48
N PRO A 224 -6.24 -15.89 -15.04
CA PRO A 224 -5.30 -16.65 -15.86
C PRO A 224 -5.73 -18.12 -16.02
N ASP A 225 -6.54 -18.67 -15.10
CA ASP A 225 -7.12 -20.02 -15.18
C ASP A 225 -8.46 -20.07 -15.95
N GLY A 226 -9.09 -18.91 -16.18
CA GLY A 226 -10.29 -18.77 -17.02
C GLY A 226 -11.57 -19.27 -16.34
N ASP A 227 -11.58 -19.36 -15.01
CA ASP A 227 -12.70 -19.90 -14.24
C ASP A 227 -13.81 -18.86 -13.98
N GLY A 228 -13.59 -17.61 -14.39
CA GLY A 228 -14.51 -16.50 -14.21
C GLY A 228 -14.46 -15.88 -12.81
N GLU A 229 -13.52 -16.31 -11.96
CA GLU A 229 -13.24 -15.74 -10.66
C GLU A 229 -12.12 -14.70 -10.77
N MET A 230 -12.44 -13.43 -10.51
CA MET A 230 -11.42 -12.38 -10.44
C MET A 230 -10.47 -12.65 -9.27
N GLU A 231 -9.18 -12.86 -9.55
CA GLU A 231 -8.15 -12.77 -8.53
C GLU A 231 -8.06 -11.30 -8.06
N PHE A 232 -8.18 -11.06 -6.75
CA PHE A 232 -8.38 -9.73 -6.17
C PHE A 232 -7.51 -8.63 -6.79
N GLY A 233 -8.14 -7.63 -7.42
CA GLY A 233 -7.43 -6.45 -7.92
C GLY A 233 -8.40 -5.47 -8.57
N GLU A 234 -8.08 -4.17 -8.54
CA GLU A 234 -8.76 -3.21 -9.41
C GLU A 234 -8.60 -3.64 -10.87
N VAL A 235 -9.57 -3.32 -11.74
CA VAL A 235 -9.59 -3.79 -13.13
C VAL A 235 -8.31 -3.41 -13.87
N THR A 236 -7.38 -4.35 -13.99
CA THR A 236 -6.12 -4.17 -14.72
C THR A 236 -5.88 -5.37 -15.63
N GLN A 237 -5.27 -5.13 -16.79
CA GLN A 237 -4.89 -6.19 -17.74
C GLN A 237 -3.39 -6.47 -17.61
N GLN A 238 -2.95 -6.90 -16.43
CA GLN A 238 -1.55 -7.17 -16.17
C GLN A 238 -1.41 -8.40 -15.27
N MET A 239 -0.38 -9.18 -15.52
CA MET A 239 0.00 -10.31 -14.66
C MET A 239 0.35 -9.79 -13.24
N PRO A 240 -0.34 -10.26 -12.20
CA PRO A 240 -0.13 -9.81 -10.82
C PRO A 240 1.08 -10.55 -10.21
N ASP A 241 2.28 -10.26 -10.71
CA ASP A 241 3.53 -10.89 -10.25
C ASP A 241 4.63 -9.83 -10.02
N VAL A 242 5.30 -9.87 -8.88
CA VAL A 242 6.31 -8.88 -8.48
C VAL A 242 7.54 -8.89 -9.39
N PHE A 243 7.99 -10.05 -9.88
CA PHE A 243 9.15 -10.11 -10.77
C PHE A 243 8.85 -9.59 -12.17
N CYS A 244 7.65 -9.81 -12.68
CA CYS A 244 7.17 -9.17 -13.91
C CYS A 244 7.11 -7.65 -13.77
N GLN A 245 6.65 -7.13 -12.63
CA GLN A 245 6.64 -5.69 -12.37
C GLN A 245 8.06 -5.11 -12.33
N LEU A 246 9.02 -5.83 -11.73
CA LEU A 246 10.44 -5.46 -11.75
C LEU A 246 11.02 -5.48 -13.17
N GLU A 247 10.66 -6.46 -14.01
CA GLU A 247 11.10 -6.51 -15.40
C GLU A 247 10.54 -5.35 -16.22
N LYS A 248 9.25 -4.99 -16.03
CA LYS A 248 8.64 -3.79 -16.64
C LYS A 248 9.37 -2.51 -16.21
N ALA A 249 9.64 -2.36 -14.92
CA ALA A 249 10.39 -1.22 -14.39
C ALA A 249 11.80 -1.13 -15.02
N GLY A 250 12.49 -2.26 -15.11
CA GLY A 250 13.82 -2.34 -15.75
C GLY A 250 13.80 -2.07 -17.25
N ALA A 251 12.78 -2.55 -17.97
CA ALA A 251 12.60 -2.32 -19.39
C ALA A 251 12.33 -0.83 -19.68
N GLN A 252 11.42 -0.21 -18.91
CA GLN A 252 11.10 1.21 -19.05
C GLN A 252 12.32 2.09 -18.75
N ALA A 253 13.07 1.80 -17.67
CA ALA A 253 14.28 2.54 -17.34
C ALA A 253 15.38 2.42 -18.40
N ARG A 254 15.57 1.22 -18.98
CA ARG A 254 16.50 1.00 -20.11
C ARG A 254 16.07 1.77 -21.34
N ALA A 255 14.79 1.68 -21.74
CA ALA A 255 14.26 2.38 -22.91
C ALA A 255 14.34 3.90 -22.77
N GLY A 256 14.11 4.43 -21.56
CA GLY A 256 14.21 5.85 -21.26
C GLY A 256 15.64 6.36 -21.00
N GLY A 257 16.65 5.48 -20.96
CA GLY A 257 18.04 5.86 -20.72
C GLY A 257 18.31 6.47 -19.34
N TYR A 258 17.58 6.04 -18.30
CA TYR A 258 17.73 6.56 -16.94
C TYR A 258 17.96 5.45 -15.90
N GLY A 259 18.55 5.83 -14.77
CA GLY A 259 18.68 4.97 -13.59
C GLY A 259 17.64 5.30 -12.53
N LEU A 260 17.15 4.26 -11.84
CA LEU A 260 16.33 4.34 -10.63
C LEU A 260 17.22 4.59 -9.42
N ASP A 261 16.77 5.40 -8.46
CA ASP A 261 17.46 5.61 -7.18
C ASP A 261 16.94 4.67 -6.10
N LEU A 262 15.63 4.38 -6.12
CA LEU A 262 14.93 3.61 -5.10
C LEU A 262 13.88 2.70 -5.72
N VAL A 263 13.79 1.47 -5.22
CA VAL A 263 12.66 0.57 -5.42
C VAL A 263 11.98 0.34 -4.07
N VAL A 264 10.67 0.60 -4.01
CA VAL A 264 9.82 0.22 -2.87
C VAL A 264 9.07 -1.05 -3.24
N ILE A 265 9.29 -2.13 -2.48
CA ILE A 265 8.79 -3.48 -2.79
C ILE A 265 7.98 -4.06 -1.63
N ASN A 266 6.91 -4.79 -1.95
CA ASN A 266 6.16 -5.66 -1.04
C ASN A 266 5.63 -6.87 -1.84
N GLY A 267 5.07 -7.89 -1.18
CA GLY A 267 4.49 -9.08 -1.83
C GLY A 267 4.20 -10.18 -0.80
N CYS A 268 3.87 -11.40 -1.19
CA CYS A 268 3.62 -12.55 -0.30
C CYS A 268 2.21 -12.66 0.29
N ILE A 269 1.47 -11.57 0.52
CA ILE A 269 0.16 -11.69 1.19
C ILE A 269 -0.84 -12.46 0.34
N ASN A 270 -0.80 -12.24 -0.99
CA ASN A 270 -1.69 -12.90 -1.93
C ASN A 270 -1.31 -14.37 -2.15
N ASP A 271 -0.03 -14.73 -2.01
CA ASP A 271 0.47 -16.11 -2.04
C ASP A 271 -0.12 -16.96 -0.90
N LEU A 272 -0.54 -16.33 0.20
CA LEU A 272 -1.15 -17.00 1.36
C LEU A 272 -2.67 -16.87 1.42
N ASP A 273 -3.31 -16.20 0.46
CA ASP A 273 -4.72 -15.77 0.52
C ASP A 273 -4.99 -14.85 1.74
N PRO A 274 -5.11 -13.53 1.57
CA PRO A 274 -5.37 -12.65 2.69
C PRO A 274 -6.67 -13.01 3.43
N PHE A 275 -7.70 -13.50 2.76
CA PHE A 275 -9.03 -13.65 3.36
C PHE A 275 -9.21 -15.02 4.00
N PHE A 276 -9.12 -16.09 3.21
CA PHE A 276 -9.43 -17.44 3.70
C PHE A 276 -8.19 -18.16 4.22
N GLY A 277 -7.02 -17.92 3.61
CA GLY A 277 -5.82 -18.62 3.99
C GLY A 277 -5.16 -18.05 5.25
N ILE A 278 -4.91 -16.74 5.30
CA ILE A 278 -4.40 -16.08 6.50
C ILE A 278 -5.49 -16.04 7.57
N GLY A 279 -6.65 -15.47 7.28
CA GLY A 279 -7.69 -15.24 8.28
C GLY A 279 -8.28 -16.52 8.87
N VAL A 280 -8.66 -17.49 8.02
CA VAL A 280 -9.41 -18.69 8.46
C VAL A 280 -8.51 -19.94 8.54
N GLY A 281 -7.44 -20.02 7.74
CA GLY A 281 -6.53 -21.17 7.74
C GLY A 281 -7.09 -22.43 7.09
N ILE A 282 -8.05 -22.28 6.17
CA ILE A 282 -8.72 -23.40 5.51
C ILE A 282 -8.03 -23.84 4.21
N THR A 283 -7.20 -22.98 3.63
CA THR A 283 -6.42 -23.31 2.44
C THR A 283 -5.34 -24.33 2.81
N PRO A 284 -5.19 -25.46 2.07
CA PRO A 284 -4.21 -26.50 2.40
C PRO A 284 -2.78 -25.98 2.60
N GLY A 285 -2.40 -24.94 1.84
CA GLY A 285 -1.08 -24.31 1.92
C GLY A 285 -0.87 -23.37 3.11
N SER A 286 -1.92 -22.90 3.78
CA SER A 286 -1.85 -21.85 4.82
C SER A 286 -2.34 -22.29 6.21
N LYS A 287 -2.79 -23.55 6.35
CA LYS A 287 -3.24 -24.11 7.63
C LYS A 287 -2.18 -23.93 8.73
N ASN A 288 -0.93 -24.25 8.41
CA ASN A 288 0.23 -23.91 9.22
C ASN A 288 0.82 -22.59 8.73
N LEU A 289 0.40 -21.49 9.35
CA LEU A 289 0.77 -20.14 8.94
C LEU A 289 2.30 -19.89 8.99
N PRO A 290 3.04 -20.30 10.04
CA PRO A 290 4.51 -20.21 10.05
C PRO A 290 5.20 -20.93 8.89
N GLU A 291 4.79 -22.16 8.57
CA GLU A 291 5.35 -22.89 7.42
C GLU A 291 5.01 -22.21 6.09
N ALA A 292 3.79 -21.69 5.97
CA ALA A 292 3.35 -20.96 4.79
C ALA A 292 4.17 -19.68 4.57
N VAL A 293 4.34 -18.84 5.60
CA VAL A 293 5.14 -17.60 5.50
C VAL A 293 6.59 -17.90 5.18
N LYS A 294 7.18 -18.93 5.83
CA LYS A 294 8.55 -19.36 5.53
C LYS A 294 8.69 -19.77 4.06
N ARG A 295 7.71 -20.50 3.54
CA ARG A 295 7.70 -20.98 2.16
C ARG A 295 7.52 -19.85 1.16
N GLU A 296 6.44 -19.08 1.26
CA GLU A 296 6.11 -18.09 0.22
C GLU A 296 6.93 -16.80 0.39
N CYS A 297 7.04 -16.24 1.60
CA CYS A 297 7.72 -14.95 1.77
C CYS A 297 9.25 -15.10 1.70
N SER A 298 9.80 -16.21 2.21
CA SER A 298 11.25 -16.44 2.22
C SER A 298 11.76 -17.29 1.06
N GLY A 299 10.87 -18.01 0.35
CA GLY A 299 11.25 -18.98 -0.68
C GLY A 299 11.82 -20.29 -0.12
N ILE A 300 11.70 -20.55 1.20
CA ILE A 300 12.38 -21.68 1.85
C ILE A 300 11.40 -22.84 2.06
N GLY A 301 11.69 -23.99 1.47
CA GLY A 301 10.87 -25.19 1.63
C GLY A 301 9.67 -25.24 0.67
N ALA A 302 9.78 -24.54 -0.46
CA ALA A 302 8.87 -24.66 -1.59
C ALA A 302 8.74 -26.11 -2.07
N ALA A 303 7.49 -26.62 -2.16
CA ALA A 303 7.24 -27.88 -2.84
C ALA A 303 7.13 -27.62 -4.36
N ALA A 304 7.31 -28.66 -5.18
CA ALA A 304 7.17 -28.53 -6.63
C ALA A 304 5.69 -28.41 -7.08
N GLU A 305 4.76 -28.84 -6.23
CA GLU A 305 3.32 -28.83 -6.53
C GLU A 305 2.60 -27.89 -5.56
N ASN A 306 1.78 -27.00 -6.10
CA ASN A 306 0.95 -26.11 -5.31
C ASN A 306 -0.23 -26.86 -4.67
N PRO A 307 -0.28 -27.01 -3.33
CA PRO A 307 -1.37 -27.68 -2.62
C PRO A 307 -2.67 -26.87 -2.63
N ALA A 308 -2.61 -25.60 -3.01
CA ALA A 308 -3.75 -24.70 -3.13
C ALA A 308 -4.24 -24.54 -4.57
N LYS A 309 -3.67 -25.23 -5.56
CA LYS A 309 -4.03 -25.05 -6.99
C LYS A 309 -5.52 -25.28 -7.29
N ASP A 310 -6.16 -26.22 -6.58
CA ASP A 310 -7.55 -26.64 -6.83
C ASP A 310 -8.53 -26.09 -5.77
N VAL A 311 -8.15 -25.07 -4.99
CA VAL A 311 -9.04 -24.54 -3.95
C VAL A 311 -10.22 -23.78 -4.58
N PRO A 312 -11.46 -24.03 -4.14
CA PRO A 312 -12.67 -23.52 -4.79
C PRO A 312 -13.00 -22.06 -4.40
N TYR A 313 -12.01 -21.30 -3.93
CA TYR A 313 -12.20 -19.92 -3.48
C TYR A 313 -11.10 -19.04 -4.05
N PHE A 314 -11.48 -17.87 -4.59
CA PHE A 314 -10.66 -16.75 -5.02
C PHE A 314 -9.36 -16.59 -4.21
N SER A 315 -8.20 -16.88 -4.81
CA SER A 315 -6.94 -16.71 -4.11
C SER A 315 -5.73 -16.69 -5.02
N GLY A 316 -4.89 -15.66 -4.88
CA GLY A 316 -3.54 -15.64 -5.44
C GLY A 316 -2.70 -16.84 -4.98
N ALA A 317 -3.08 -17.56 -3.91
CA ALA A 317 -2.44 -18.80 -3.49
C ALA A 317 -2.56 -19.93 -4.53
N LYS A 318 -3.45 -19.83 -5.53
CA LYS A 318 -3.49 -20.78 -6.66
C LYS A 318 -2.29 -20.63 -7.60
N VAL A 319 -1.75 -19.42 -7.73
CA VAL A 319 -0.70 -19.08 -8.70
C VAL A 319 0.63 -18.73 -8.04
N GLY A 320 0.59 -18.09 -6.87
CA GLY A 320 1.75 -17.77 -6.04
C GLY A 320 2.09 -18.96 -5.14
N TYR A 321 3.02 -19.81 -5.58
CA TYR A 321 3.46 -20.94 -4.77
C TYR A 321 4.92 -21.30 -5.00
N GLY A 322 5.66 -21.47 -3.91
CA GLY A 322 6.98 -22.09 -3.92
C GLY A 322 8.07 -21.25 -4.60
N GLY A 323 7.83 -19.94 -4.66
CA GLY A 323 8.65 -18.97 -5.38
C GLY A 323 10.08 -18.78 -4.87
N ARG A 324 10.82 -17.94 -5.59
CA ARG A 324 12.19 -17.48 -5.31
C ARG A 324 12.31 -16.73 -3.98
N GLY A 325 11.21 -16.21 -3.44
CA GLY A 325 11.17 -15.48 -2.16
C GLY A 325 11.71 -14.06 -2.22
N MET A 326 11.56 -13.32 -1.11
CA MET A 326 11.81 -11.89 -1.07
C MET A 326 13.28 -11.52 -1.30
N GLN A 327 14.24 -12.40 -0.93
CA GLN A 327 15.65 -12.13 -1.17
C GLN A 327 15.94 -12.00 -2.68
N ALA A 328 15.41 -12.90 -3.50
CA ALA A 328 15.61 -12.86 -4.95
C ALA A 328 14.93 -11.63 -5.57
N ALA A 329 13.76 -11.23 -5.06
CA ALA A 329 13.08 -10.02 -5.51
C ALA A 329 13.89 -8.75 -5.19
N ILE A 330 14.50 -8.68 -4.00
CA ILE A 330 15.45 -7.61 -3.60
C ILE A 330 16.66 -7.57 -4.53
N GLU A 331 17.27 -8.72 -4.82
CA GLU A 331 18.45 -8.82 -5.70
C GLU A 331 18.11 -8.41 -7.14
N LYS A 332 16.94 -8.83 -7.66
CA LYS A 332 16.42 -8.40 -8.96
C LYS A 332 16.19 -6.89 -8.99
N ALA A 333 15.56 -6.33 -7.96
CA ALA A 333 15.33 -4.89 -7.85
C ALA A 333 16.64 -4.09 -7.88
N HIS A 334 17.66 -4.53 -7.14
CA HIS A 334 18.97 -3.88 -7.14
C HIS A 334 19.73 -4.07 -8.46
N SER A 335 19.38 -5.06 -9.28
CA SER A 335 19.97 -5.27 -10.61
C SER A 335 19.44 -4.31 -11.69
N LEU A 336 18.35 -3.59 -11.41
CA LEU A 336 17.74 -2.65 -12.36
C LEU A 336 18.67 -1.48 -12.69
N PRO A 337 18.45 -0.77 -13.81
CA PRO A 337 19.25 0.40 -14.18
C PRO A 337 19.35 1.41 -13.03
N GLY A 338 20.57 1.90 -12.77
CA GLY A 338 20.86 2.79 -11.64
C GLY A 338 21.29 2.09 -10.36
N ARG A 339 21.19 0.75 -10.28
CA ARG A 339 21.48 -0.03 -9.06
C ARG A 339 20.71 0.52 -7.85
N PRO A 340 19.38 0.66 -7.95
CA PRO A 340 18.59 1.37 -6.94
C PRO A 340 18.72 0.72 -5.57
N LYS A 341 18.60 1.52 -4.53
CA LYS A 341 18.41 1.00 -3.18
C LYS A 341 17.02 0.38 -3.06
N VAL A 342 16.84 -0.53 -2.11
CA VAL A 342 15.59 -1.29 -1.98
C VAL A 342 15.03 -1.12 -0.58
N ILE A 343 13.81 -0.61 -0.49
CA ILE A 343 13.01 -0.66 0.73
C ILE A 343 12.00 -1.77 0.56
N VAL A 344 12.10 -2.81 1.40
CA VAL A 344 11.04 -3.80 1.55
C VAL A 344 10.04 -3.24 2.56
N ALA A 345 8.86 -2.85 2.09
CA ALA A 345 7.82 -2.33 2.93
C ALA A 345 7.19 -3.49 3.72
N ASP A 346 7.31 -3.43 5.04
CA ASP A 346 6.67 -4.39 5.95
C ASP A 346 5.15 -4.20 5.97
N PHE A 347 4.42 -5.25 6.37
CA PHE A 347 2.97 -5.19 6.51
C PHE A 347 2.54 -4.41 7.75
N TYR A 348 1.42 -3.70 7.62
CA TYR A 348 0.65 -3.17 8.74
C TYR A 348 -0.34 -4.22 9.25
N TYR A 349 -0.96 -3.95 10.40
CA TYR A 349 -2.02 -4.80 10.94
C TYR A 349 -3.35 -4.51 10.25
N ALA A 350 -3.78 -5.34 9.29
CA ALA A 350 -5.10 -5.17 8.66
C ALA A 350 -6.23 -5.39 9.66
N LEU A 351 -6.17 -6.48 10.43
CA LEU A 351 -6.99 -6.76 11.60
C LEU A 351 -6.07 -7.05 12.79
N SER A 352 -6.53 -6.73 14.00
CA SER A 352 -5.78 -6.96 15.23
C SER A 352 -6.69 -7.26 16.41
N ARG A 353 -6.10 -7.64 17.55
CA ARG A 353 -6.78 -7.81 18.84
C ARG A 353 -7.45 -6.51 19.33
N SER A 354 -6.99 -5.35 18.84
CA SER A 354 -7.61 -4.05 19.10
C SER A 354 -8.78 -3.75 18.15
N SER A 355 -8.93 -4.47 17.04
CA SER A 355 -10.10 -4.35 16.16
C SER A 355 -11.34 -4.71 16.96
N SER A 356 -12.19 -3.71 17.27
CA SER A 356 -13.42 -3.97 18.02
C SER A 356 -14.28 -4.93 17.21
N PRO A 357 -14.87 -5.98 17.81
CA PRO A 357 -16.02 -6.61 17.20
C PRO A 357 -17.03 -5.49 17.03
N ILE A 358 -17.36 -5.18 15.78
CA ILE A 358 -18.39 -4.20 15.45
C ILE A 358 -19.60 -4.57 16.31
N PRO A 359 -20.28 -3.62 16.99
CA PRO A 359 -21.63 -3.89 17.44
C PRO A 359 -22.47 -4.06 16.18
N VAL A 360 -22.46 -5.26 15.60
CA VAL A 360 -23.52 -5.72 14.73
C VAL A 360 -24.77 -5.45 15.55
N ARG A 361 -25.67 -4.57 15.10
CA ARG A 361 -26.83 -4.15 15.91
C ARG A 361 -27.72 -5.32 16.39
N THR A 362 -27.47 -6.53 15.88
CA THR A 362 -28.03 -7.82 16.32
C THR A 362 -27.44 -8.37 17.61
N CYS A 363 -26.28 -7.87 18.08
CA CYS A 363 -25.60 -8.29 19.32
C CYS A 363 -25.86 -7.34 20.50
N SER A 364 -26.55 -6.22 20.27
CA SER A 364 -26.91 -5.23 21.30
C SER A 364 -28.41 -4.94 21.35
N THR A 365 -29.26 -5.88 20.92
CA THR A 365 -30.67 -5.88 21.30
C THR A 365 -30.77 -6.21 22.79
N PRO A 366 -31.50 -5.42 23.60
CA PRO A 366 -31.79 -5.79 24.97
C PRO A 366 -32.45 -7.17 25.00
N GLY A 367 -31.79 -8.16 25.61
CA GLY A 367 -32.30 -9.53 25.74
C GLY A 367 -31.44 -10.65 25.14
N VAL A 368 -30.32 -10.37 24.46
CA VAL A 368 -29.44 -11.43 23.95
C VAL A 368 -28.31 -11.72 24.95
N ALA A 369 -28.48 -12.77 25.74
CA ALA A 369 -27.54 -13.21 26.77
C ALA A 369 -26.30 -13.95 26.19
N GLY A 370 -25.13 -13.67 26.79
CA GLY A 370 -23.99 -14.57 27.04
C GLY A 370 -23.35 -15.31 25.86
N ALA A 371 -24.07 -16.27 25.26
CA ALA A 371 -23.48 -17.25 24.34
C ALA A 371 -23.28 -16.72 22.90
N ARG A 372 -24.15 -15.84 22.40
CA ARG A 372 -24.02 -15.26 21.03
C ARG A 372 -22.94 -14.17 20.94
N LEU A 373 -22.62 -13.52 22.05
CA LEU A 373 -21.55 -12.51 22.11
C LEU A 373 -20.16 -13.17 22.09
N THR A 374 -20.02 -14.31 22.76
CA THR A 374 -18.79 -15.13 22.75
C THR A 374 -18.52 -15.72 21.37
N SER A 375 -19.55 -16.17 20.64
CA SER A 375 -19.36 -16.73 19.28
C SER A 375 -18.97 -15.69 18.22
N CYS A 376 -19.42 -14.43 18.37
CA CYS A 376 -19.00 -13.34 17.48
C CYS A 376 -17.59 -12.85 17.80
N LYS A 377 -17.22 -12.81 19.08
CA LYS A 377 -15.85 -12.51 19.52
C LYS A 377 -14.87 -13.62 19.13
N SER A 378 -15.27 -14.90 19.20
CA SER A 378 -14.39 -16.02 18.83
C SER A 378 -14.08 -16.06 17.34
N ALA A 379 -15.01 -15.64 16.48
CA ALA A 379 -14.82 -15.68 15.03
C ALA A 379 -13.89 -14.56 14.50
N LEU A 380 -13.98 -13.35 15.05
CA LEU A 380 -13.02 -12.28 14.71
C LEU A 380 -11.70 -12.41 15.48
N GLY A 381 -11.73 -12.93 16.72
CA GLY A 381 -10.53 -13.10 17.55
C GLY A 381 -9.48 -14.00 16.88
N SER A 382 -9.88 -15.16 16.37
CA SER A 382 -8.94 -16.07 15.69
C SER A 382 -8.39 -15.49 14.38
N VAL A 383 -9.21 -14.72 13.64
CA VAL A 383 -8.77 -14.04 12.41
C VAL A 383 -7.74 -12.95 12.73
N ALA A 384 -8.05 -12.10 13.70
CA ALA A 384 -7.15 -11.04 14.16
C ALA A 384 -5.80 -11.60 14.67
N GLU A 385 -5.83 -12.65 15.47
CA GLU A 385 -4.61 -13.33 15.96
C GLU A 385 -3.76 -13.86 14.81
N ARG A 386 -4.38 -14.46 13.79
CA ARG A 386 -3.66 -14.96 12.60
C ARG A 386 -3.08 -13.84 11.75
N TYR A 387 -3.78 -12.71 11.60
CA TYR A 387 -3.24 -11.54 10.92
C TYR A 387 -2.05 -10.94 11.66
N GLU A 388 -2.11 -10.82 12.99
CA GLU A 388 -0.97 -10.37 13.78
C GLU A 388 0.22 -11.32 13.66
N GLN A 389 -0.02 -12.64 13.70
CA GLN A 389 1.03 -13.64 13.49
C GLN A 389 1.61 -13.56 12.08
N TYR A 390 0.78 -13.36 11.05
CA TYR A 390 1.25 -13.14 9.69
C TYR A 390 2.15 -11.91 9.61
N THR A 391 1.69 -10.75 10.09
CA THR A 391 2.47 -9.50 10.09
C THR A 391 3.81 -9.70 10.80
N GLN A 392 3.83 -10.35 11.97
CA GLN A 392 5.07 -10.67 12.70
C GLN A 392 6.03 -11.50 11.85
N LEU A 393 5.56 -12.61 11.28
CA LEU A 393 6.41 -13.58 10.59
C LEU A 393 6.87 -13.08 9.21
N ALA A 394 5.99 -12.39 8.49
CA ALA A 394 6.31 -11.81 7.17
C ALA A 394 7.36 -10.71 7.31
N ASN A 395 7.20 -9.80 8.27
CA ASN A 395 8.18 -8.75 8.54
C ASN A 395 9.53 -9.37 8.95
N ALA A 396 9.52 -10.41 9.81
CA ALA A 396 10.75 -11.12 10.15
C ALA A 396 11.43 -11.75 8.92
N ALA A 397 10.66 -12.33 8.00
CA ALA A 397 11.17 -12.87 6.74
C ALA A 397 11.78 -11.78 5.85
N TYR A 398 11.17 -10.59 5.77
CA TYR A 398 11.70 -9.47 5.00
C TYR A 398 13.00 -8.92 5.56
N HIS A 399 13.10 -8.76 6.88
CA HIS A 399 14.34 -8.36 7.54
C HIS A 399 15.45 -9.39 7.29
N GLN A 400 15.15 -10.69 7.33
CA GLN A 400 16.10 -11.75 7.00
C GLN A 400 16.54 -11.70 5.53
N ALA A 401 15.59 -11.50 4.60
CA ALA A 401 15.87 -11.38 3.17
C ALA A 401 16.76 -10.18 2.86
N ALA A 402 16.47 -9.01 3.43
CA ALA A 402 17.30 -7.81 3.27
C ALA A 402 18.71 -8.01 3.85
N ALA A 403 18.82 -8.63 5.03
CA ALA A 403 20.12 -8.94 5.64
C ALA A 403 20.93 -9.94 4.79
N ALA A 404 20.28 -10.97 4.24
CA ALA A 404 20.91 -11.95 3.36
C ALA A 404 21.41 -11.32 2.04
N ALA A 405 20.57 -10.51 1.40
CA ALA A 405 20.91 -9.77 0.18
C ALA A 405 22.10 -8.82 0.42
N ASN A 406 22.10 -8.08 1.53
CA ASN A 406 23.20 -7.20 1.92
C ASN A 406 24.49 -8.00 2.21
N LYS A 407 24.39 -9.17 2.85
CA LYS A 407 25.55 -10.03 3.13
C LYS A 407 26.14 -10.63 1.86
N ALA A 408 25.32 -10.92 0.85
CA ALA A 408 25.78 -11.41 -0.45
C ALA A 408 26.41 -10.29 -1.31
N SER A 409 26.12 -9.02 -1.00
CA SER A 409 26.62 -7.84 -1.72
C SER A 409 28.13 -7.65 -1.57
N LYS A 410 28.80 -7.29 -2.67
CA LYS A 410 30.18 -6.76 -2.65
C LYS A 410 30.24 -5.23 -2.64
N GLU A 411 29.10 -4.56 -2.86
CA GLU A 411 28.98 -3.11 -3.01
C GLU A 411 28.52 -2.42 -1.71
N GLY A 412 28.45 -3.18 -0.62
CA GLY A 412 27.89 -2.75 0.66
C GLY A 412 26.36 -2.94 0.73
N PRO A 413 25.72 -2.51 1.83
CA PRO A 413 24.29 -2.67 2.02
C PRO A 413 23.49 -1.78 1.07
N TYR A 414 22.46 -2.37 0.46
CA TYR A 414 21.57 -1.70 -0.49
C TYR A 414 20.09 -1.96 -0.21
N ALA A 415 19.75 -2.85 0.71
CA ALA A 415 18.38 -3.20 1.06
C ALA A 415 18.10 -2.97 2.56
N THR A 416 16.87 -2.60 2.89
CA THR A 416 16.36 -2.58 4.25
C THR A 416 14.90 -2.99 4.23
N ALA A 417 14.49 -3.83 5.17
CA ALA A 417 13.09 -3.90 5.54
C ALA A 417 12.78 -2.68 6.41
N ALA A 418 11.61 -2.09 6.22
CA ALA A 418 11.15 -0.97 7.01
C ALA A 418 9.63 -1.02 7.11
N ASP A 419 9.10 -0.78 8.30
CA ASP A 419 7.68 -0.61 8.52
C ASP A 419 7.31 0.86 8.71
N GLY A 420 6.01 1.13 8.64
CA GLY A 420 5.46 2.44 8.98
C GLY A 420 5.30 2.66 10.48
N LEU A 421 5.96 1.88 11.37
CA LEU A 421 5.74 1.92 12.82
C LEU A 421 4.27 1.74 13.22
N PHE A 422 3.55 0.87 12.50
CA PHE A 422 2.15 0.57 12.80
C PHE A 422 2.03 -0.23 14.09
N THR A 423 0.94 0.02 14.82
CA THR A 423 0.58 -0.73 16.02
C THR A 423 -0.75 -1.45 15.81
N VAL A 424 -1.09 -2.37 16.71
CA VAL A 424 -2.38 -3.04 16.68
C VAL A 424 -3.54 -2.04 16.77
N ASP A 425 -3.31 -0.86 17.35
CA ASP A 425 -4.28 0.21 17.48
C ASP A 425 -4.51 1.00 16.18
N ASN A 426 -3.72 0.74 15.13
CA ASN A 426 -3.88 1.34 13.80
C ASN A 426 -4.65 0.45 12.81
N ALA A 427 -5.06 -0.74 13.25
CA ALA A 427 -5.79 -1.69 12.41
C ALA A 427 -7.21 -1.24 12.07
N LEU A 428 -7.87 -1.99 11.19
CA LEU A 428 -9.27 -1.78 10.86
C LEU A 428 -10.13 -1.87 12.12
N LEU A 429 -11.16 -1.03 12.22
CA LEU A 429 -12.13 -1.01 13.32
C LEU A 429 -11.57 -0.62 14.69
N THR A 430 -10.39 0.00 14.74
CA THR A 430 -9.84 0.62 15.94
C THR A 430 -10.22 2.11 16.01
N ARG A 431 -9.89 2.77 17.13
CA ARG A 431 -10.13 4.22 17.29
C ARG A 431 -9.16 5.08 16.49
N ASP A 432 -7.92 4.63 16.34
CA ASP A 432 -6.84 5.33 15.63
C ASP A 432 -6.46 4.58 14.35
N SER A 433 -7.47 4.05 13.66
CA SER A 433 -7.30 3.31 12.41
C SER A 433 -6.56 4.17 11.38
N LYS A 434 -5.49 3.63 10.82
CA LYS A 434 -4.74 4.21 9.69
C LYS A 434 -4.99 3.45 8.40
N VAL A 435 -6.04 2.63 8.41
CA VAL A 435 -6.53 1.87 7.27
C VAL A 435 -7.97 2.23 6.99
N TRP A 436 -8.38 2.10 5.73
CA TRP A 436 -9.74 2.42 5.31
C TRP A 436 -10.76 1.46 5.92
N ASN A 437 -11.64 2.01 6.76
CA ASN A 437 -12.76 1.27 7.35
C ASN A 437 -14.00 1.21 6.45
N THR A 438 -14.15 2.20 5.58
CA THR A 438 -15.34 2.37 4.75
C THR A 438 -14.98 3.09 3.45
N PRO A 439 -15.72 2.87 2.36
CA PRO A 439 -15.47 3.54 1.09
C PRO A 439 -15.82 5.03 1.06
N VAL A 440 -16.40 5.61 2.12
CA VAL A 440 -16.92 7.00 2.06
C VAL A 440 -15.83 8.08 2.09
N THR A 441 -14.62 7.71 2.50
CA THR A 441 -13.44 8.60 2.55
C THR A 441 -12.38 8.22 1.52
N ASP A 442 -12.61 7.16 0.75
CA ASP A 442 -11.75 6.70 -0.33
C ASP A 442 -11.84 7.72 -1.50
N PRO A 443 -10.77 8.46 -1.80
CA PRO A 443 -10.74 9.40 -2.92
C PRO A 443 -10.94 8.74 -4.29
N ALA A 444 -10.54 7.49 -4.50
CA ALA A 444 -10.70 6.75 -5.75
C ALA A 444 -12.11 6.14 -5.91
N PHE A 445 -12.94 6.15 -4.87
CA PHE A 445 -14.30 5.57 -4.90
C PHE A 445 -15.18 6.06 -6.07
N PRO A 446 -15.20 7.36 -6.44
CA PRO A 446 -15.99 7.83 -7.59
C PRO A 446 -15.58 7.23 -8.93
N LEU A 447 -14.31 6.83 -9.07
CA LEU A 447 -13.82 6.11 -10.24
C LEU A 447 -14.29 4.65 -10.20
N ARG A 448 -14.05 3.96 -9.08
CA ARG A 448 -14.44 2.55 -8.91
C ARG A 448 -15.95 2.33 -9.09
N THR A 449 -16.78 3.21 -8.54
CA THR A 449 -18.26 3.20 -8.73
C THR A 449 -18.72 3.23 -10.19
N ARG A 450 -17.96 3.86 -11.08
CA ARG A 450 -18.26 3.88 -12.52
C ARG A 450 -17.56 2.76 -13.29
N ALA A 451 -16.35 2.38 -12.89
CA ALA A 451 -15.55 1.37 -13.58
C ALA A 451 -16.00 -0.06 -13.26
N CYS A 452 -16.22 -0.38 -11.99
CA CYS A 452 -16.48 -1.74 -11.53
C CYS A 452 -17.69 -2.42 -12.22
N PRO A 453 -18.85 -1.76 -12.44
CA PRO A 453 -19.99 -2.42 -13.09
C PRO A 453 -19.76 -2.76 -14.57
N GLU A 454 -18.86 -2.04 -15.24
CA GLU A 454 -18.57 -2.22 -16.67
C GLU A 454 -17.42 -3.22 -16.90
N LEU A 455 -16.49 -3.27 -15.95
CA LEU A 455 -15.18 -3.85 -16.17
C LEU A 455 -14.87 -5.06 -15.26
N SER A 456 -15.69 -5.31 -14.24
CA SER A 456 -15.49 -6.43 -13.31
C SER A 456 -16.67 -7.38 -13.35
N ALA A 457 -16.40 -8.68 -13.43
CA ALA A 457 -17.40 -9.73 -13.26
C ALA A 457 -17.95 -9.78 -11.82
N THR A 458 -17.24 -9.20 -10.86
CA THR A 458 -17.60 -9.12 -9.44
C THR A 458 -17.65 -7.66 -8.94
N PRO A 459 -18.59 -6.81 -9.42
CA PRO A 459 -18.60 -5.39 -9.12
C PRO A 459 -18.58 -5.04 -7.63
N VAL A 460 -19.22 -5.86 -6.79
CA VAL A 460 -19.24 -5.65 -5.33
C VAL A 460 -17.84 -5.75 -4.72
N GLN A 461 -17.04 -6.75 -5.12
CA GLN A 461 -15.66 -6.93 -4.63
C GLN A 461 -14.77 -5.77 -5.10
N CYS A 462 -14.87 -5.41 -6.38
CA CYS A 462 -14.16 -4.26 -6.94
C CYS A 462 -14.47 -2.94 -6.19
N LEU A 463 -15.71 -2.75 -5.70
CA LEU A 463 -16.11 -1.59 -4.90
C LEU A 463 -15.65 -1.65 -3.43
N SER A 464 -15.51 -2.84 -2.84
CA SER A 464 -15.07 -3.00 -1.45
C SER A 464 -13.55 -3.09 -1.29
N ALA A 465 -12.79 -3.29 -2.37
CA ALA A 465 -11.38 -3.64 -2.29
C ALA A 465 -10.42 -2.58 -1.72
N ALA A 466 -10.83 -1.34 -1.42
CA ALA A 466 -10.01 -0.38 -0.67
C ALA A 466 -10.06 -0.62 0.85
N VAL A 467 -11.00 -1.41 1.37
CA VAL A 467 -11.15 -1.65 2.81
C VAL A 467 -9.94 -2.38 3.37
N GLY A 468 -9.47 -1.97 4.55
CA GLY A 468 -8.32 -2.58 5.21
C GLY A 468 -6.97 -2.20 4.63
N HIS A 469 -6.90 -1.27 3.67
CA HIS A 469 -5.65 -0.73 3.10
C HIS A 469 -5.25 0.58 3.78
N PRO A 470 -3.96 0.99 3.72
CA PRO A 470 -3.53 2.25 4.30
C PRO A 470 -4.38 3.41 3.76
N ASP A 471 -4.89 4.23 4.67
CA ASP A 471 -5.51 5.49 4.30
C ASP A 471 -4.44 6.57 4.05
N ILE A 472 -4.88 7.80 3.82
CA ILE A 472 -3.96 8.91 3.55
C ILE A 472 -3.01 9.14 4.76
N GLU A 473 -3.48 8.91 5.99
CA GLU A 473 -2.66 9.07 7.18
C GLU A 473 -1.68 7.89 7.34
N GLY A 474 -2.14 6.65 7.11
CA GLY A 474 -1.26 5.47 7.07
C GLY A 474 -0.18 5.58 6.01
N ALA A 475 -0.51 6.09 4.82
CA ALA A 475 0.46 6.30 3.77
C ALA A 475 1.52 7.37 4.14
N ARG A 476 1.11 8.44 4.82
CA ARG A 476 2.05 9.42 5.38
C ARG A 476 2.93 8.81 6.46
N GLN A 477 2.35 7.95 7.31
CA GLN A 477 3.09 7.29 8.38
C GLN A 477 4.20 6.38 7.84
N TYR A 478 3.93 5.62 6.78
CA TYR A 478 4.97 4.88 6.04
C TYR A 478 6.07 5.81 5.53
N ALA A 479 5.72 6.87 4.80
CA ALA A 479 6.69 7.78 4.18
C ALA A 479 7.58 8.47 5.23
N ASP A 480 6.99 8.94 6.33
CA ASP A 480 7.71 9.55 7.45
C ASP A 480 8.65 8.55 8.11
N ALA A 481 8.20 7.31 8.38
CA ALA A 481 9.02 6.27 8.98
C ALA A 481 10.19 5.87 8.07
N PHE A 482 9.97 5.75 6.76
CA PHE A 482 11.01 5.45 5.78
C PHE A 482 12.08 6.54 5.73
N LEU A 483 11.69 7.83 5.83
CA LEU A 483 12.66 8.92 5.88
C LEU A 483 13.47 8.95 7.18
N LEU A 484 12.92 8.42 8.27
CA LEU A 484 13.63 8.26 9.55
C LEU A 484 14.60 7.08 9.54
N ASN A 485 14.42 6.09 8.65
CA ASN A 485 15.25 4.90 8.58
C ASN A 485 16.74 5.27 8.33
N PRO A 486 17.68 4.86 9.21
CA PRO A 486 19.09 5.22 9.10
C PRO A 486 19.73 4.84 7.76
N SER A 487 19.39 3.66 7.21
CA SER A 487 19.92 3.19 5.92
C SER A 487 19.47 4.11 4.79
N VAL A 488 18.19 4.49 4.77
CA VAL A 488 17.64 5.42 3.77
C VAL A 488 18.34 6.78 3.85
N ARG A 489 18.52 7.32 5.06
CA ARG A 489 19.24 8.59 5.23
C ARG A 489 20.69 8.51 4.76
N GLU A 490 21.38 7.41 5.04
CA GLU A 490 22.75 7.18 4.61
C GLU A 490 22.88 7.10 3.10
N TRP A 491 22.03 6.29 2.45
CA TRP A 491 22.06 6.10 0.99
C TRP A 491 21.84 7.39 0.20
N PHE A 492 21.00 8.28 0.72
CA PHE A 492 20.69 9.56 0.09
C PHE A 492 21.55 10.71 0.63
N HIS A 493 22.60 10.41 1.41
CA HIS A 493 23.53 11.38 1.98
C HIS A 493 22.84 12.49 2.78
N LEU A 494 21.73 12.15 3.43
CA LEU A 494 20.97 13.09 4.24
C LEU A 494 21.67 13.33 5.58
N PRO A 495 21.59 14.55 6.14
CA PRO A 495 22.11 14.81 7.47
C PRO A 495 21.47 13.89 8.51
N ARG A 496 22.26 13.41 9.47
CA ARG A 496 21.72 12.71 10.64
C ARG A 496 20.83 13.68 11.43
N GLN A 497 19.59 13.27 11.73
CA GLN A 497 18.62 14.13 12.43
C GLN A 497 18.83 14.20 13.95
N GLY A 498 19.74 13.40 14.52
CA GLY A 498 20.11 13.48 15.92
C GLY A 498 21.32 12.61 16.27
N PRO A 499 21.49 12.25 17.55
CA PRO A 499 22.69 11.58 18.03
C PRO A 499 22.79 10.12 17.55
N ARG A 500 23.97 9.51 17.70
CA ARG A 500 24.13 8.06 17.50
C ARG A 500 23.59 7.34 18.71
N ALA A 501 22.35 6.88 18.60
CA ALA A 501 21.70 6.10 19.64
C ALA A 501 21.80 4.59 19.35
N ARG A 502 21.83 3.79 20.41
CA ARG A 502 21.79 2.32 20.35
C ARG A 502 20.75 1.81 21.33
N LEU A 503 19.85 0.98 20.83
CA LEU A 503 18.89 0.26 21.65
C LEU A 503 19.58 -0.94 22.30
N ASN A 504 19.48 -1.04 23.62
CA ASN A 504 19.95 -2.18 24.39
C ASN A 504 18.73 -3.05 24.72
N VAL A 505 18.64 -4.19 24.05
CA VAL A 505 17.58 -5.19 24.25
C VAL A 505 18.21 -6.55 24.55
N PRO A 506 17.62 -7.37 25.45
CA PRO A 506 18.01 -8.75 25.62
C PRO A 506 17.74 -9.57 24.35
N GLU A 507 18.62 -10.53 24.03
CA GLU A 507 18.40 -11.43 22.87
C GLU A 507 17.28 -12.44 23.12
N LYS A 508 17.07 -12.83 24.38
CA LYS A 508 16.09 -13.85 24.81
C LYS A 508 15.30 -13.36 26.01
N ALA A 509 14.04 -13.75 26.06
CA ALA A 509 13.14 -13.50 27.19
C ALA A 509 12.22 -14.70 27.42
N HIS A 510 11.63 -14.80 28.60
CA HIS A 510 10.54 -15.72 28.84
C HIS A 510 9.20 -15.03 28.55
N VAL A 511 8.28 -15.72 27.89
CA VAL A 511 6.90 -15.22 27.74
C VAL A 511 6.32 -14.93 29.13
N GLY A 512 5.68 -13.76 29.27
CA GLY A 512 5.11 -13.28 30.54
C GLY A 512 6.12 -12.67 31.51
N SER A 513 7.42 -12.67 31.21
CA SER A 513 8.44 -12.02 32.04
C SER A 513 8.66 -10.55 31.67
N GLU A 514 9.10 -9.75 32.65
CA GLU A 514 9.52 -8.38 32.44
C GLU A 514 10.86 -8.31 31.69
N VAL A 515 10.85 -7.65 30.54
CA VAL A 515 12.01 -7.45 29.67
C VAL A 515 12.46 -5.98 29.77
N PRO A 516 13.60 -5.69 30.43
CA PRO A 516 14.13 -4.35 30.51
C PRO A 516 14.81 -3.96 29.19
N MET A 517 14.52 -2.76 28.71
CA MET A 517 15.15 -2.14 27.55
C MET A 517 15.68 -0.77 27.93
N SER A 518 16.76 -0.36 27.29
CA SER A 518 17.30 0.99 27.47
C SER A 518 17.90 1.51 26.18
N VAL A 519 18.18 2.81 26.12
CA VAL A 519 18.90 3.42 25.01
C VAL A 519 20.14 4.14 25.53
N THR A 520 21.22 4.02 24.77
CA THR A 520 22.45 4.80 24.99
C THR A 520 22.68 5.73 23.82
N VAL A 521 23.25 6.91 24.09
CA VAL A 521 23.65 7.90 23.10
C VAL A 521 25.17 8.03 23.17
N ASP A 522 25.85 7.76 22.06
CA ASP A 522 27.32 7.77 21.96
C ASP A 522 27.99 6.92 23.08
N GLY A 523 27.36 5.80 23.42
CA GLY A 523 27.82 4.87 24.46
C GLY A 523 27.60 5.34 25.91
N LYS A 524 26.85 6.42 26.12
CA LYS A 524 26.54 6.98 27.44
C LYS A 524 25.03 7.06 27.69
N PRO A 525 24.57 7.24 28.94
CA PRO A 525 23.18 7.59 29.21
C PRO A 525 22.77 8.85 28.43
N PRO A 526 21.58 8.89 27.81
CA PRO A 526 21.12 10.06 27.09
C PRO A 526 21.01 11.29 28.00
N ALA A 527 21.24 12.47 27.43
CA ALA A 527 20.98 13.73 28.13
C ALA A 527 19.48 13.89 28.44
N VAL A 528 19.17 14.74 29.44
CA VAL A 528 17.78 15.11 29.74
C VAL A 528 17.13 15.86 28.57
N GLY A 529 15.81 15.69 28.39
CA GLY A 529 15.02 16.46 27.43
C GLY A 529 14.60 15.73 26.16
N TYR A 530 14.90 14.43 26.02
CA TYR A 530 14.31 13.60 24.99
C TYR A 530 12.95 13.05 25.42
N ARG A 531 12.04 12.92 24.44
CA ARG A 531 10.84 12.08 24.54
C ARG A 531 11.08 10.80 23.76
N TYR A 532 10.62 9.68 24.31
CA TYR A 532 10.90 8.35 23.79
C TYR A 532 9.60 7.65 23.42
N HIS A 533 9.46 7.30 22.15
CA HIS A 533 8.37 6.46 21.67
C HIS A 533 8.90 5.06 21.36
N TRP A 534 8.64 4.12 22.28
CA TRP A 534 9.06 2.74 22.19
C TRP A 534 8.03 1.92 21.41
N TYR A 535 8.52 1.13 20.46
CA TYR A 535 7.76 0.15 19.70
C TYR A 535 8.37 -1.21 19.99
N PHE A 536 7.60 -2.13 20.59
CA PHE A 536 8.17 -3.37 21.13
C PHE A 536 8.29 -4.50 20.09
N GLY A 537 7.69 -4.31 18.91
CA GLY A 537 7.66 -5.27 17.81
C GLY A 537 6.45 -6.22 17.83
N ASP A 538 5.72 -6.30 18.95
CA ASP A 538 4.51 -7.13 19.12
C ASP A 538 3.19 -6.37 18.86
N GLY A 539 3.34 -5.24 18.17
CA GLY A 539 2.27 -4.29 17.87
C GLY A 539 1.92 -3.36 19.04
N THR A 540 2.55 -3.50 20.21
CA THR A 540 2.38 -2.54 21.31
C THR A 540 3.44 -1.43 21.27
N GLN A 541 3.09 -0.29 21.87
CA GLN A 541 3.96 0.87 21.97
C GLN A 541 3.83 1.54 23.34
N ARG A 542 4.82 2.36 23.70
CA ARG A 542 4.76 3.22 24.89
C ARG A 542 5.52 4.51 24.67
N GLU A 543 4.88 5.63 25.00
CA GLU A 543 5.56 6.92 25.12
C GLU A 543 6.04 7.17 26.55
N THR A 544 7.27 7.63 26.71
CA THR A 544 7.89 7.94 28.00
C THR A 544 8.83 9.16 27.90
N ASN A 545 9.20 9.72 29.05
CA ASN A 545 10.31 10.68 29.15
C ASN A 545 11.59 10.00 29.70
N GLU A 546 11.60 8.68 29.78
CA GLU A 546 12.67 7.89 30.39
C GLU A 546 13.45 7.12 29.31
N ALA A 547 14.78 7.08 29.46
CA ALA A 547 15.68 6.36 28.56
C ALA A 547 15.68 4.83 28.77
N ALA A 548 14.82 4.33 29.66
CA ALA A 548 14.64 2.94 29.97
C ALA A 548 13.15 2.61 30.09
N VAL A 549 12.77 1.38 29.76
CA VAL A 549 11.40 0.89 29.82
C VAL A 549 11.41 -0.61 30.08
N THR A 550 10.37 -1.11 30.73
CA THR A 550 10.11 -2.56 30.86
C THR A 550 8.87 -2.92 30.06
N HIS A 551 8.94 -4.05 29.34
CA HIS A 551 7.84 -4.61 28.55
C HIS A 551 7.63 -6.09 28.84
N VAL A 552 6.41 -6.60 28.65
CA VAL A 552 6.08 -8.02 28.82
C VAL A 552 5.51 -8.55 27.51
N TYR A 553 6.19 -9.52 26.91
CA TYR A 553 5.68 -10.23 25.73
C TYR A 553 4.74 -11.35 26.18
N ASP A 554 3.53 -11.38 25.64
CA ASP A 554 2.49 -12.37 25.94
C ASP A 554 2.50 -13.57 24.99
N ARG A 555 3.31 -13.51 23.93
CA ARG A 555 3.44 -14.54 22.90
C ARG A 555 4.89 -14.74 22.48
N GLU A 556 5.12 -15.90 21.86
CA GLU A 556 6.42 -16.27 21.34
C GLU A 556 6.89 -15.33 20.22
N GLY A 557 8.19 -15.02 20.23
CA GLY A 557 8.86 -14.16 19.26
C GLY A 557 9.19 -14.88 17.94
N PRO A 558 9.84 -14.18 16.99
CA PRO A 558 10.71 -13.02 17.21
C PRO A 558 9.98 -11.66 17.29
N TRP A 559 10.54 -10.71 18.05
CA TRP A 559 10.05 -9.33 18.20
C TRP A 559 11.15 -8.29 17.97
N LEU A 560 11.02 -7.48 16.91
CA LEU A 560 12.01 -6.44 16.59
C LEU A 560 11.61 -5.10 17.22
N SER A 561 12.33 -4.70 18.28
CA SER A 561 12.05 -3.44 18.96
C SER A 561 12.66 -2.24 18.24
N ARG A 562 11.91 -1.13 18.24
CA ARG A 562 12.30 0.16 17.67
C ARG A 562 12.00 1.29 18.64
N LEU A 563 12.69 2.40 18.47
CA LEU A 563 12.56 3.57 19.30
C LEU A 563 12.64 4.82 18.43
N VAL A 564 11.65 5.71 18.56
CA VAL A 564 11.75 7.07 18.03
C VAL A 564 12.08 8.02 19.18
N MET A 565 13.28 8.57 19.16
CA MET A 565 13.71 9.64 20.07
C MET A 565 13.36 10.99 19.48
N THR A 566 12.64 11.83 20.22
CA THR A 566 12.33 13.21 19.82
C THR A 566 13.08 14.20 20.72
N GLY A 567 13.97 15.00 20.12
CA GLY A 567 14.70 16.06 20.81
C GLY A 567 13.84 17.28 21.14
N GLN A 568 14.39 18.21 21.93
CA GLN A 568 13.69 19.46 22.29
C GLN A 568 13.41 20.38 21.10
N ASP A 569 14.21 20.26 20.04
CA ASP A 569 14.03 20.96 18.77
C ASP A 569 13.01 20.28 17.83
N GLY A 570 12.37 19.19 18.29
CA GLY A 570 11.40 18.43 17.52
C GLY A 570 12.00 17.44 16.52
N ARG A 571 13.33 17.38 16.36
CA ARG A 571 13.95 16.41 15.47
C ARG A 571 13.79 15.00 16.02
N LYS A 572 13.54 14.06 15.11
CA LYS A 572 13.30 12.65 15.43
C LYS A 572 14.49 11.80 14.98
N VAL A 573 14.77 10.73 15.73
CA VAL A 573 15.73 9.69 15.36
C VAL A 573 15.07 8.34 15.57
N LEU A 574 14.99 7.54 14.51
CA LEU A 574 14.61 6.14 14.60
C LEU A 574 15.85 5.30 14.94
N VAL A 575 15.71 4.45 15.95
CA VAL A 575 16.71 3.48 16.38
C VAL A 575 16.05 2.12 16.35
N GLU A 576 16.63 1.19 15.61
CA GLU A 576 16.20 -0.21 15.59
C GLU A 576 17.17 -1.06 16.41
N ALA A 577 16.66 -2.10 17.06
CA ALA A 577 17.50 -3.11 17.70
C ALA A 577 18.41 -3.81 16.68
N ALA A 578 19.62 -4.21 17.10
CA ALA A 578 20.53 -4.97 16.23
C ALA A 578 20.00 -6.36 15.85
N GLY A 579 19.05 -6.88 16.62
CA GLY A 579 18.38 -8.15 16.38
C GLY A 579 17.05 -8.21 17.12
N ALA A 580 16.17 -9.09 16.68
CA ALA A 580 14.89 -9.34 17.32
C ALA A 580 15.07 -10.14 18.62
N ILE A 581 14.22 -9.85 19.61
CA ILE A 581 14.12 -10.60 20.85
C ILE A 581 13.41 -11.93 20.56
N THR A 582 13.97 -13.03 21.05
CA THR A 582 13.29 -14.34 21.05
C THR A 582 12.62 -14.57 22.41
N ALA A 583 11.31 -14.30 22.49
CA ALA A 583 10.52 -14.65 23.67
C ALA A 583 10.00 -16.08 23.54
N ASN A 584 10.26 -16.95 24.53
CA ASN A 584 9.86 -18.36 24.55
C ASN A 584 9.23 -18.78 25.88
#